data_AF-A0A327K1F7-F1
#
_entry.id   AF-A0A327K1F7-F1
#
_cell.length_a   1.000
_cell.length_b   1.000
_cell.length_c   1.000
_cell.angle_alpha   90.00
_cell.angle_beta   90.00
_cell.angle_gamma   90.00
#
_symmetry.space_group_name_H-M   'P 1'
#
loop_
_entity.id
_entity.type
_entity.pdbx_description
1 polymer ?
#
loop_
_entity_poly.entity_id
_entity_poly.type
_entity_poly.pdbx_seq_one_letter_code
_entity_poly.pdbx_strand_id
1 'polypeptide(L)'
;FLVIAGATGYLFTKLPSSFLPDEDQGILIASVQLPAGATQERTWRVMRQVQDYFLDDETDNVAGVMTEVGFGFGGQGQNVGLAFI
;
A
#
# COMPACT_ATOMS: atom_id res chain seq x y z
N PHE A 1 -22.47 -30.39 -28.38
CA PHE A 1 -23.01 -29.03 -28.18
C PHE A 1 -23.52 -28.82 -26.74
N LEU A 2 -24.54 -29.56 -26.27
CA LEU A 2 -25.10 -29.38 -24.90
C LEU A 2 -24.08 -29.60 -23.77
N VAL A 3 -23.19 -30.59 -23.91
CA VAL A 3 -22.12 -30.84 -22.93
C VAL A 3 -21.18 -29.64 -22.80
N ILE A 4 -20.84 -29.00 -23.93
CA ILE A 4 -19.97 -27.83 -23.95
C ILE A 4 -20.68 -26.64 -23.31
N ALA A 5 -21.94 -26.39 -23.68
CA ALA A 5 -22.72 -25.30 -23.08
C ALA A 5 -22.90 -25.46 -21.56
N GLY A 6 -23.19 -26.68 -21.10
CA GLY A 6 -23.28 -27.00 -19.67
C GLY A 6 -21.94 -26.84 -18.94
N ALA A 7 -20.85 -27.28 -19.55
CA ALA A 7 -19.50 -27.13 -18.99
C ALA A 7 -19.08 -25.66 -18.88
N THR A 8 -19.29 -24.86 -19.92
CA THR A 8 -19.01 -23.41 -19.89
C THR A 8 -19.87 -22.70 -18.85
N GLY A 9 -21.17 -23.02 -18.76
CA GLY A 9 -22.05 -22.45 -17.74
C GLY A 9 -21.58 -22.79 -16.32
N TYR A 10 -21.21 -24.04 -16.07
CA TYR A 10 -20.68 -24.46 -14.77
C TYR A 10 -19.36 -23.75 -14.43
N LEU A 11 -18.40 -23.70 -15.35
CA LEU A 11 -17.11 -23.03 -15.14
C LEU A 11 -17.26 -21.52 -14.94
N PHE A 12 -18.20 -20.88 -15.64
CA PHE A 12 -18.49 -19.46 -15.46
C PHE A 12 -18.93 -19.15 -14.02
N THR A 13 -19.75 -20.01 -13.39
CA THR A 13 -20.13 -19.84 -11.97
C THR A 13 -18.99 -20.08 -10.97
N LYS A 14 -17.87 -20.66 -11.42
CA LYS A 14 -16.67 -20.90 -10.61
C LYS A 14 -15.59 -19.85 -10.82
N LEU A 15 -15.73 -18.98 -11.81
CA LEU A 15 -14.77 -17.93 -12.10
C LEU A 15 -14.90 -16.81 -11.04
N PRO A 16 -13.82 -16.50 -10.29
CA PRO A 16 -13.85 -15.37 -9.37
C PRO A 16 -14.09 -14.07 -10.13
N SER A 17 -15.02 -13.26 -9.64
CA SER A 17 -15.27 -11.92 -10.18
C SER A 17 -14.45 -10.88 -9.41
N SER A 18 -13.83 -9.95 -10.13
CA SER A 18 -13.33 -8.68 -9.59
C SER A 18 -13.96 -7.52 -10.36
N PHE A 19 -13.86 -6.30 -9.82
CA PHE A 19 -14.30 -5.11 -10.56
C PHE A 19 -13.27 -4.75 -11.64
N LEU A 20 -12.07 -4.37 -11.21
CA LEU A 20 -10.88 -4.20 -12.03
C LEU A 20 -9.70 -4.90 -11.35
N PRO A 21 -8.73 -5.43 -12.12
CA PRO A 21 -7.46 -5.88 -11.56
C PRO A 21 -6.62 -4.67 -11.09
N ASP A 22 -5.84 -4.86 -10.03
CA ASP A 22 -4.83 -3.89 -9.64
C ASP A 22 -3.67 -3.91 -10.65
N GLU A 23 -3.24 -2.73 -11.09
CA GLU A 23 -2.15 -2.54 -12.04
C GLU A 23 -1.00 -1.76 -11.39
N ASP A 24 0.21 -1.91 -11.92
CA ASP A 24 1.35 -1.08 -11.53
C ASP A 24 1.18 0.34 -12.07
N GLN A 25 0.90 1.27 -11.16
CA GLN A 25 0.71 2.69 -11.46
C GLN A 25 2.02 3.51 -11.35
N GLY A 26 3.13 2.87 -10.98
CA GLY A 26 4.43 3.54 -10.78
C GLY A 26 4.51 4.40 -9.50
N ILE A 27 3.57 4.25 -8.57
CA ILE A 27 3.60 4.88 -7.25
C ILE A 27 3.18 3.89 -6.17
N LEU A 28 3.75 4.02 -4.98
CA LEU A 28 3.32 3.30 -3.79
C LEU A 28 3.06 4.29 -2.65
N ILE A 29 2.02 4.01 -1.85
CA ILE A 29 1.73 4.81 -0.67
C ILE A 29 1.77 3.91 0.55
N ALA A 30 2.71 4.18 1.46
CA ALA A 30 2.81 3.48 2.73
C ALA A 30 2.22 4.35 3.85
N SER A 31 1.42 3.73 4.72
CA SER A 31 0.84 4.36 5.91
C SER A 31 1.49 3.80 7.16
N VAL A 32 1.96 4.68 8.05
CA VAL A 32 2.63 4.31 9.31
C VAL A 32 1.81 4.80 10.49
N GLN A 33 1.51 3.89 11.41
CA GLN A 33 0.72 4.15 12.61
C GLN A 33 1.45 3.58 13.83
N LEU A 34 1.89 4.48 14.73
CA LEU A 34 2.44 4.11 16.03
C LEU A 34 1.34 3.98 17.09
N PRO A 35 1.61 3.29 18.21
CA PRO A 35 0.69 3.23 19.35
C PRO A 35 0.26 4.61 19.85
N ALA A 36 -0.91 4.66 20.50
CA ALA A 36 -1.43 5.88 21.10
C ALA A 36 -0.41 6.47 22.11
N GLY A 37 -0.28 7.80 22.10
CA GLY A 37 0.68 8.52 22.95
C GLY A 37 2.12 8.56 22.42
N ALA A 38 2.40 8.00 21.24
CA ALA A 38 3.69 8.23 20.58
C ALA A 38 3.82 9.70 20.15
N THR A 39 5.00 10.27 20.40
CA THR A 39 5.32 11.65 20.01
C THR A 39 5.69 11.74 18.54
N GLN A 40 5.59 12.95 17.98
CA GLN A 40 5.96 13.22 16.60
C GLN A 40 7.41 12.78 16.29
N GLU A 41 8.33 12.99 17.23
CA GLU A 41 9.73 12.58 17.13
C GLU A 41 9.92 11.06 17.01
N ARG A 42 9.09 10.26 17.71
CA ARG A 42 9.14 8.81 17.59
C ARG A 42 8.64 8.35 16.23
N THR A 43 7.58 8.98 15.74
CA THR A 43 7.02 8.71 14.42
C THR A 43 8.00 9.09 13.33
N TRP A 44 8.66 10.26 13.44
CA TRP A 44 9.72 10.69 12.52
C TRP A 44 10.85 9.68 12.41
N ARG A 45 11.32 9.12 13.53
CA ARG A 45 12.37 8.10 13.51
C ARG A 45 11.95 6.83 12.77
N VAL A 46 10.69 6.40 12.94
CA VAL A 46 10.17 5.23 12.21
C VAL A 46 9.98 5.56 10.73
N MET A 47 9.40 6.72 10.40
CA MET A 47 9.26 7.17 9.01
C MET A 47 10.60 7.25 8.29
N ARG A 48 11.65 7.69 8.99
CA ARG A 48 13.00 7.72 8.44
C ARG A 48 13.54 6.31 8.16
N GLN A 49 13.30 5.34 9.03
CA GLN A 49 13.66 3.95 8.75
C GLN A 49 12.96 3.40 7.50
N VAL A 50 11.68 3.76 7.31
CA VAL A 50 10.94 3.39 6.09
C VAL A 50 11.55 4.07 4.86
N GLN A 51 11.83 5.37 4.94
CA GLN A 51 12.48 6.11 3.85
C GLN A 51 13.85 5.52 3.49
N ASP A 52 14.70 5.31 4.48
CA ASP A 52 16.07 4.79 4.30
C ASP A 52 16.00 3.40 3.65
N TYR A 53 15.11 2.50 4.09
CA TYR A 53 14.91 1.19 3.44
C TYR A 53 14.61 1.31 1.94
N PHE A 54 13.65 2.15 1.55
CA PHE A 54 13.29 2.28 0.14
C PHE A 54 14.38 2.98 -0.70
N LEU A 55 15.15 3.89 -0.10
CA LEU A 55 16.22 4.60 -0.81
C LEU A 55 17.52 3.80 -0.89
N ASP A 56 17.81 2.93 0.09
CA ASP A 56 19.06 2.20 0.19
C ASP A 56 18.95 0.74 -0.28
N ASP A 57 17.85 0.04 0.05
CA ASP A 57 17.67 -1.38 -0.28
C ASP A 57 16.86 -1.58 -1.58
N GLU A 58 15.99 -0.64 -1.94
CA GLU A 58 15.11 -0.69 -3.13
C GLU A 58 15.46 0.36 -4.20
N THR A 59 16.69 0.87 -4.22
CA THR A 59 17.14 1.96 -5.10
C THR A 59 16.90 1.69 -6.59
N ASP A 60 16.96 0.43 -7.02
CA ASP A 60 16.73 0.05 -8.42
C ASP A 60 15.25 0.17 -8.83
N ASN A 61 14.34 0.19 -7.86
CA ASN A 61 12.89 0.18 -8.05
C ASN A 61 12.24 1.53 -7.72
N VAL A 62 12.91 2.39 -6.94
CA VAL A 62 12.35 3.62 -6.37
C VAL A 62 13.11 4.85 -6.84
N ALA A 63 12.40 5.82 -7.43
CA ALA A 63 13.00 7.08 -7.86
C ALA A 63 13.16 8.10 -6.72
N GLY A 64 12.34 8.01 -5.67
CA GLY A 64 12.43 8.86 -4.49
C GLY A 64 11.33 8.56 -3.49
N VAL A 65 11.51 9.02 -2.25
CA VAL A 65 10.54 8.80 -1.17
C VAL A 65 10.25 10.11 -0.45
N MET A 66 8.99 10.53 -0.46
CA MET A 66 8.50 11.69 0.29
C MET A 66 7.71 11.22 1.50
N THR A 67 8.14 11.61 2.71
CA THR A 67 7.46 11.26 3.96
C THR A 67 6.82 12.47 4.62
N GLU A 68 5.60 12.30 5.13
CA GLU A 68 4.87 13.29 5.93
C GLU A 68 4.50 12.68 7.29
N VAL A 69 4.76 13.42 8.38
CA VAL A 69 4.38 13.02 9.75
C VAL A 69 3.29 13.97 10.26
N GLY A 70 2.23 13.42 10.85
CA GLY A 70 1.11 14.20 11.39
C GLY A 70 -0.21 13.97 10.66
N PHE A 71 -0.16 13.42 9.45
CA PHE A 71 -1.30 13.12 8.60
C PHE A 71 -1.29 11.64 8.18
N GLY A 72 -2.47 11.02 8.12
CA GLY A 72 -2.68 9.67 7.62
C GLY A 72 -4.09 9.51 7.10
N PHE A 73 -4.35 8.45 6.32
CA PHE A 73 -5.68 8.19 5.74
C PHE A 73 -6.80 8.03 6.79
N GLY A 74 -6.43 7.63 8.02
CA GLY A 74 -7.35 7.48 9.15
C GLY A 74 -7.52 8.74 10.02
N GLY A 75 -6.82 9.84 9.73
CA GLY A 75 -6.89 11.09 10.50
C GLY A 75 -5.54 11.76 10.74
N GLN A 76 -5.56 12.80 11.59
CA GLN A 76 -4.36 13.55 11.99
C GLN A 76 -3.93 13.23 13.41
N GLY A 77 -2.62 13.13 13.65
CA GLY A 77 -2.08 12.77 14.96
C GLY A 77 -0.56 12.66 14.97
N GLN A 78 0.06 12.82 16.15
CA GLN A 78 1.52 12.75 16.27
C GLN A 78 2.08 11.34 16.00
N ASN A 79 1.24 10.32 16.08
CA ASN A 79 1.57 8.91 15.91
C ASN A 79 1.25 8.38 14.50
N VAL A 80 0.93 9.23 13.53
CA VAL A 80 0.68 8.83 12.13
C VAL A 80 1.64 9.49 11.15
N GLY A 81 1.89 8.83 10.03
CA GLY A 81 2.57 9.39 8.88
C GLY A 81 2.27 8.63 7.58
N LEU A 82 2.55 9.28 6.45
CA LEU A 82 2.46 8.71 5.10
C LEU A 82 3.82 8.80 4.40
N ALA A 83 4.14 7.80 3.60
CA ALA A 83 5.25 7.84 2.66
C ALA A 83 4.71 7.64 1.24
N PHE A 84 5.14 8.50 0.33
CA PHE A 84 4.91 8.41 -1.10
C PHE A 84 6.22 7.98 -1.75
N ILE A 85 6.20 6.84 -2.43
CA ILE A 85 7.35 6.14 -3.00
C ILE A 85 7.16 6.08 -4.51
#